data_AF-A0A7C0Z1N3-F1
#
_entry.id   AF-A0A7C0Z1N3-F1
#
_cell.length_a   1.000
_cell.length_b   1.000
_cell.length_c   1.000
_cell.angle_alpha   90.00
_cell.angle_beta   90.00
_cell.angle_gamma   90.00
#
_symmetry.space_group_name_H-M   'P 1'
#
loop_
_entity.id
_entity.type
_entity.pdbx_description
1 polymer ?
#
loop_
_entity_poly.entity_id
_entity_poly.type
_entity_poly.pdbx_seq_one_letter_code
_entity_poly.pdbx_strand_id
1 'polypeptide(L)'
;NVAPSGNQKAYEVWKYEIRGKKRKIKSKKENLWLLVSGGAVRIGLYHIENETMHDISFYRLGDGFDLVERIDADSAAWDGSRWVADGAVRRLFADSGSSVETMDKWVLPIEEPPESFAAARKKPEEMNASELKAYIARLEREGLDATRYIVDLHFKYSFPLIALMMAALAVPFGIRTARQAGLAASVGAAVVLGIVAWLVLALFVSLGHSGIFPPVVSAWGMHCIFGAAAVVMWIRMPS
;
A
#
# COMPACT_ATOMS: atom_id res chain seq x y z
N ASN A 1 5.22 21.51 7.99
CA ASN A 1 4.57 20.87 6.80
C ASN A 1 5.50 20.77 5.59
N VAL A 2 6.81 20.48 5.76
CA VAL A 2 7.84 20.57 4.69
C VAL A 2 8.58 19.23 4.45
N ALA A 3 8.23 18.18 5.19
CA ALA A 3 8.93 16.89 5.14
C ALA A 3 8.72 16.04 3.85
N PRO A 4 7.58 16.07 3.13
CA PRO A 4 7.36 15.12 2.03
C PRO A 4 8.18 15.42 0.77
N SER A 5 8.46 16.70 0.46
CA SER A 5 9.14 17.10 -0.77
C SER A 5 10.65 16.85 -0.72
N GLY A 6 11.26 16.90 0.48
CA GLY A 6 12.67 16.62 0.69
C GLY A 6 13.02 15.15 0.47
N ASN A 7 12.18 14.23 0.97
CA ASN A 7 12.44 12.79 0.84
C ASN A 7 12.27 12.29 -0.60
N GLN A 8 11.32 12.84 -1.35
CA GLN A 8 11.18 12.52 -2.78
C GLN A 8 12.38 13.00 -3.59
N LYS A 9 12.85 14.24 -3.35
CA LYS A 9 14.04 14.78 -4.04
C LYS A 9 15.32 14.02 -3.67
N ALA A 10 15.52 13.69 -2.39
CA ALA A 10 16.70 12.94 -1.95
C ALA A 10 16.72 11.51 -2.50
N TYR A 11 15.55 10.86 -2.58
CA TYR A 11 15.43 9.53 -3.17
C TYR A 11 15.67 9.55 -4.68
N GLU A 12 15.21 10.58 -5.39
CA GLU A 12 15.51 10.77 -6.80
C GLU A 12 17.00 11.03 -7.04
N VAL A 13 17.63 11.95 -6.29
CA VAL A 13 19.06 12.26 -6.37
C VAL A 13 19.94 11.02 -6.11
N TRP A 14 19.67 10.27 -5.04
CA TRP A 14 20.44 9.06 -4.71
C TRP A 14 20.31 7.97 -5.79
N LYS A 15 19.12 7.82 -6.38
CA LYS A 15 18.83 6.79 -7.39
C LYS A 15 19.43 7.10 -8.76
N TYR A 16 19.51 8.39 -9.14
CA TYR A 16 19.93 8.81 -10.48
C TYR A 16 21.38 9.31 -10.56
N GLU A 17 21.90 9.94 -9.52
CA GLU A 17 23.19 10.66 -9.56
C GLU A 17 24.35 9.77 -9.08
N ILE A 18 24.10 8.89 -8.10
CA ILE A 18 25.15 8.04 -7.49
C ILE A 18 25.28 6.67 -8.19
N ARG A 19 24.19 6.13 -8.75
CA ARG A 19 24.17 4.76 -9.31
C ARG A 19 24.31 4.67 -10.83
N GLY A 20 24.50 5.79 -11.53
CA GLY A 20 24.76 5.85 -12.98
C GLY A 20 23.71 5.20 -13.88
N LYS A 21 22.52 4.88 -13.36
CA LYS A 21 21.44 4.27 -14.15
C LYS A 21 20.81 5.37 -15.00
N LYS A 22 21.03 5.31 -16.33
CA LYS A 22 20.33 6.13 -17.33
C LYS A 22 18.87 6.26 -16.93
N ARG A 23 18.37 7.50 -16.89
CA ARG A 23 17.00 7.90 -16.56
C ARG A 23 16.00 6.95 -17.23
N LYS A 24 15.60 5.88 -16.55
CA LYS A 24 14.54 4.97 -17.03
C LYS A 24 13.27 5.80 -17.00
N ILE A 25 12.82 6.18 -18.18
CA ILE A 25 11.66 7.01 -18.44
C ILE A 25 10.48 6.47 -17.61
N LYS A 26 9.86 7.34 -16.79
CA LYS A 26 8.69 7.09 -15.93
C LYS A 26 7.40 6.76 -16.72
N SER A 27 7.50 6.14 -17.89
CA SER A 27 6.41 6.02 -18.88
C SER A 27 5.88 4.58 -19.02
N LYS A 28 6.27 3.66 -18.13
CA LYS A 28 5.86 2.25 -18.20
C LYS A 28 5.17 1.83 -16.90
N LYS A 29 3.96 1.29 -17.01
CA LYS A 29 3.26 0.61 -15.91
C LYS A 29 3.19 -0.88 -16.24
N GLU A 30 3.58 -1.73 -15.29
CA GLU A 30 3.65 -3.17 -15.47
C GLU A 30 2.58 -3.87 -14.62
N ASN A 31 2.02 -4.97 -15.14
CA ASN A 31 1.08 -5.86 -14.44
C ASN A 31 -0.12 -5.14 -13.80
N LEU A 32 -0.85 -4.37 -14.60
CA LEU A 32 -2.10 -3.75 -14.15
C LEU A 32 -3.24 -4.76 -14.24
N TRP A 33 -4.00 -4.89 -13.15
CA TRP A 33 -5.25 -5.64 -13.12
C TRP A 33 -6.42 -4.68 -12.98
N LEU A 34 -7.41 -4.81 -13.86
CA LEU A 34 -8.63 -4.02 -13.90
C LEU A 34 -9.83 -4.95 -13.83
N LEU A 35 -10.79 -4.61 -12.96
CA LEU A 35 -12.10 -5.24 -12.95
C LEU A 35 -12.98 -4.47 -13.93
N VAL A 36 -13.63 -5.20 -14.82
CA VAL A 36 -14.44 -4.64 -15.91
C VAL A 36 -15.80 -5.34 -15.96
N SER A 37 -16.73 -4.82 -16.75
CA SER A 37 -18.04 -5.46 -16.89
C SER A 37 -17.87 -6.88 -17.45
N GLY A 38 -18.29 -7.88 -16.66
CA GLY A 38 -18.21 -9.29 -17.04
C GLY A 38 -16.84 -9.94 -16.92
N GLY A 39 -15.86 -9.36 -16.21
CA GLY A 39 -14.60 -10.06 -15.96
C GLY A 39 -13.46 -9.21 -15.40
N ALA A 40 -12.23 -9.69 -15.63
CA ALA A 40 -11.01 -8.98 -15.27
C ALA A 40 -10.07 -8.90 -16.48
N VAL A 41 -9.39 -7.77 -16.64
CA VAL A 41 -8.33 -7.57 -17.64
C VAL A 41 -6.98 -7.42 -16.94
N ARG A 42 -6.00 -8.20 -17.39
CA ARG A 42 -4.59 -8.02 -17.09
C ARG A 42 -3.93 -7.27 -18.25
N ILE A 43 -3.15 -6.25 -17.93
CA ILE A 43 -2.29 -5.53 -18.86
C ILE A 43 -0.86 -5.72 -18.37
N GLY A 44 -0.07 -6.49 -19.10
CA GLY A 44 1.33 -6.77 -18.75
C GLY A 44 2.19 -5.51 -18.80
N LEU A 45 1.98 -4.66 -19.81
CA LEU A 45 2.71 -3.41 -19.96
C LEU A 45 1.87 -2.31 -20.62
N TYR A 46 1.83 -1.13 -20.01
CA TYR A 46 1.26 0.07 -20.59
C TYR A 46 2.36 1.12 -20.88
N HIS A 47 2.44 1.54 -22.14
CA HIS A 47 3.32 2.60 -22.62
C HIS A 47 2.57 3.93 -22.64
N ILE A 48 2.91 4.84 -21.72
CA ILE A 48 2.21 6.14 -21.57
C ILE A 48 2.48 7.07 -22.77
N GLU A 49 3.69 7.05 -23.34
CA GLU A 49 4.07 7.92 -24.49
C GLU A 49 3.30 7.61 -25.77
N ASN A 50 3.03 6.33 -26.01
CA ASN A 50 2.43 5.85 -27.25
C ASN A 50 0.99 5.38 -27.06
N GLU A 51 0.42 5.55 -25.86
CA GLU A 51 -0.92 5.12 -25.48
C GLU A 51 -1.23 3.69 -25.97
N THR A 52 -0.30 2.77 -25.71
CA THR A 52 -0.39 1.37 -26.17
C THR A 52 -0.26 0.41 -24.99
N MET A 53 -1.17 -0.56 -24.96
CA MET A 53 -1.16 -1.69 -24.05
C MET A 53 -0.50 -2.89 -24.72
N HIS A 54 0.21 -3.71 -23.95
CA HIS A 54 0.86 -4.93 -24.38
C HIS A 54 0.62 -6.06 -23.37
N ASP A 55 0.67 -7.30 -23.86
CA ASP A 55 0.42 -8.53 -23.08
C ASP A 55 -0.91 -8.44 -22.31
N ILE A 56 -2.00 -8.44 -23.09
CA ILE A 56 -3.34 -8.20 -22.60
C ILE A 56 -4.05 -9.53 -22.49
N SER A 57 -4.62 -9.80 -21.32
CA SER A 57 -5.45 -11.00 -21.10
C SER A 57 -6.76 -10.60 -20.41
N PHE A 58 -7.88 -10.88 -21.05
CA PHE A 58 -9.20 -10.79 -20.44
C PHE A 58 -9.64 -12.16 -19.93
N TYR A 59 -10.26 -12.19 -18.75
CA TYR A 59 -10.76 -13.38 -18.10
C TYR A 59 -12.23 -13.16 -17.73
N ARG A 60 -13.11 -14.04 -18.21
CA ARG A 60 -14.50 -14.13 -17.76
C ARG A 60 -14.65 -15.37 -16.88
N LEU A 61 -15.15 -15.16 -15.67
CA LEU A 61 -15.51 -16.23 -14.76
C LEU A 61 -17.03 -16.46 -14.86
N GLY A 62 -17.45 -17.72 -14.81
CA GLY A 62 -18.87 -18.09 -14.69
C GLY A 62 -19.36 -17.98 -13.23
N ASP A 63 -20.63 -18.27 -13.00
CA ASP A 63 -21.27 -18.14 -11.69
C ASP A 63 -20.61 -19.01 -10.60
N GLY A 64 -19.96 -20.12 -10.99
CA GLY A 64 -19.21 -21.01 -10.11
C GLY A 64 -17.76 -20.61 -9.84
N PHE A 65 -17.31 -19.44 -10.30
CA PHE A 65 -15.89 -19.02 -10.33
C PHE A 65 -14.99 -19.84 -11.27
N ASP A 66 -15.57 -20.67 -12.12
CA ASP A 66 -14.83 -21.37 -13.17
C ASP A 66 -14.49 -20.42 -14.32
N LEU A 67 -13.29 -20.57 -14.88
CA LEU A 67 -12.88 -19.79 -16.05
C LEU A 67 -13.64 -20.28 -17.27
N VAL A 68 -14.55 -19.46 -17.81
CA VAL A 68 -15.39 -19.81 -18.97
C VAL A 68 -14.84 -19.24 -20.28
N GLU A 69 -14.12 -18.12 -20.22
CA GLU A 69 -13.53 -17.49 -21.39
C GLU A 69 -12.23 -16.77 -21.03
N ARG A 70 -11.25 -16.88 -21.92
CA ARG A 70 -10.05 -16.06 -21.92
C ARG A 70 -9.81 -15.46 -23.30
N ILE A 71 -9.47 -14.19 -23.37
CA ILE A 71 -9.06 -13.54 -24.62
C ILE A 71 -7.67 -12.95 -24.41
N ASP A 72 -6.72 -13.32 -25.25
CA ASP A 72 -5.34 -12.81 -25.22
C ASP A 72 -5.06 -11.96 -26.45
N ALA A 73 -4.40 -10.81 -26.27
CA ALA A 73 -3.93 -9.94 -27.34
C ALA A 73 -2.52 -9.43 -27.05
N ASP A 74 -1.69 -9.37 -28.09
CA ASP A 74 -0.30 -8.93 -27.95
C ASP A 74 -0.20 -7.43 -27.70
N SER A 75 -1.04 -6.63 -28.38
CA SER A 75 -1.11 -5.19 -28.21
C SER A 75 -2.51 -4.63 -28.46
N ALA A 76 -2.79 -3.48 -27.84
CA ALA A 76 -3.98 -2.68 -28.12
C ALA A 76 -3.64 -1.18 -28.09
N ALA A 77 -4.32 -0.41 -28.93
CA ALA A 77 -4.19 1.04 -29.02
C ALA A 77 -5.55 1.70 -28.82
N TRP A 78 -5.53 2.97 -28.41
CA TRP A 78 -6.74 3.78 -28.31
C TRP A 78 -7.15 4.30 -29.70
N ASP A 79 -8.39 4.04 -30.11
CA ASP A 79 -8.92 4.50 -31.40
C ASP A 79 -9.52 5.92 -31.36
N GLY A 80 -9.42 6.60 -30.21
CA GLY A 80 -10.09 7.86 -29.91
C GLY A 80 -11.34 7.70 -29.03
N SER A 81 -11.87 6.48 -28.92
CA SER A 81 -13.06 6.17 -28.12
C SER A 81 -12.93 4.92 -27.26
N ARG A 82 -12.22 3.90 -27.73
CA ARG A 82 -12.11 2.58 -27.11
C ARG A 82 -10.73 1.99 -27.35
N TRP A 83 -10.35 1.05 -26.49
CA TRP A 83 -9.16 0.23 -26.67
C TRP A 83 -9.42 -0.87 -27.69
N VAL A 84 -8.62 -0.93 -28.75
CA VAL A 84 -8.76 -1.91 -29.84
C VAL A 84 -7.44 -2.65 -30.04
N ALA A 85 -7.52 -3.98 -30.04
CA ALA A 85 -6.44 -4.88 -30.44
C ALA A 85 -6.62 -5.31 -31.91
N ASP A 86 -5.54 -5.23 -32.68
CA ASP A 86 -5.46 -5.80 -34.03
C ASP A 86 -4.94 -7.24 -33.92
N GLY A 87 -5.87 -8.17 -33.71
CA GLY A 87 -5.57 -9.57 -33.45
C GLY A 87 -5.79 -9.96 -31.99
N ALA A 88 -6.61 -10.99 -31.76
CA ALA A 88 -6.77 -11.60 -30.45
C ALA A 88 -7.04 -13.10 -30.59
N VAL A 89 -6.69 -13.87 -29.56
CA VAL A 89 -7.00 -15.30 -29.46
C VAL A 89 -7.98 -15.49 -28.32
N ARG A 90 -9.20 -15.91 -28.66
CA ARG A 90 -10.25 -16.25 -27.72
C ARG A 90 -10.22 -17.75 -27.45
N ARG A 91 -10.30 -18.11 -26.17
CA ARG A 91 -10.39 -19.48 -25.69
C ARG A 91 -11.65 -19.60 -24.86
N LEU A 92 -12.54 -20.50 -25.25
CA LEU A 92 -13.73 -20.84 -24.49
C LEU A 92 -13.49 -22.18 -23.80
N PHE A 93 -13.87 -22.23 -22.52
CA PHE A 93 -13.74 -23.42 -21.69
C PHE A 93 -15.14 -23.94 -21.39
N ALA A 94 -15.42 -25.17 -21.79
CA ALA A 94 -16.65 -25.88 -21.51
C ALA A 94 -16.34 -27.26 -20.91
N ASP A 95 -17.31 -27.88 -20.25
CA ASP A 95 -17.15 -29.21 -19.64
C ASP A 95 -16.75 -30.29 -20.67
N SER A 96 -17.10 -30.08 -21.94
CA SER A 96 -16.76 -30.97 -23.06
C SER A 96 -15.40 -30.71 -23.71
N GLY A 97 -14.65 -29.69 -23.26
CA GLY A 97 -13.33 -29.32 -23.78
C GLY A 97 -13.15 -27.82 -24.01
N SER A 98 -12.02 -27.44 -24.61
CA SER A 98 -11.71 -26.04 -24.95
C SER A 98 -11.78 -25.78 -26.46
N SER A 99 -12.41 -24.68 -26.87
CA SER A 99 -12.32 -24.18 -28.25
C SER A 99 -11.42 -22.95 -28.33
N VAL A 100 -10.74 -22.78 -29.47
CA VAL A 100 -9.85 -21.65 -29.73
C VAL A 100 -10.32 -20.96 -31.02
N GLU A 101 -10.55 -19.67 -30.93
CA GLU A 101 -10.98 -18.81 -32.04
C GLU A 101 -10.00 -17.64 -32.17
N THR A 102 -9.58 -17.36 -33.41
CA THR A 102 -8.79 -16.16 -33.71
C THR A 102 -9.74 -15.04 -34.14
N MET A 103 -9.48 -13.84 -33.65
CA MET A 103 -10.23 -12.63 -33.95
C MET A 103 -9.31 -11.64 -34.65
N ASP A 104 -9.76 -11.07 -35.77
CA ASP A 104 -8.98 -10.05 -36.49
C ASP A 104 -8.90 -8.73 -35.73
N LYS A 105 -9.98 -8.37 -35.02
CA LYS A 105 -10.03 -7.21 -34.13
C LYS A 105 -10.80 -7.54 -32.88
N TRP A 106 -10.35 -6.99 -31.77
CA TRP A 106 -11.03 -7.10 -30.49
C TRP A 106 -11.10 -5.74 -29.80
N VAL A 107 -12.31 -5.33 -29.45
CA VAL A 107 -12.55 -4.15 -28.63
C VAL A 107 -12.50 -4.58 -27.17
N LEU A 108 -11.54 -4.05 -26.43
CA LEU A 108 -11.37 -4.40 -25.03
C LEU A 108 -12.54 -3.82 -24.21
N PRO A 109 -13.02 -4.55 -23.18
CA PRO A 109 -14.04 -4.07 -22.26
C PRO A 109 -13.48 -3.07 -21.23
N ILE A 110 -12.66 -2.12 -21.67
CA ILE A 110 -12.08 -1.05 -20.83
C ILE A 110 -12.68 0.27 -21.30
N GLU A 111 -13.43 0.92 -20.41
CA GLU A 111 -14.05 2.22 -20.69
C GLU A 111 -13.14 3.40 -20.34
N GLU A 112 -12.13 3.16 -19.51
CA GLU A 112 -11.23 4.20 -19.05
C GLU A 112 -10.29 4.70 -20.17
N PRO A 113 -10.20 6.03 -20.37
CA PRO A 113 -9.38 6.59 -21.45
C PRO A 113 -7.88 6.62 -21.07
N PRO A 114 -6.96 6.78 -22.04
CA PRO A 114 -5.50 6.75 -21.83
C PRO A 114 -4.99 7.66 -20.71
N GLU A 115 -5.60 8.83 -20.52
CA GLU A 115 -5.20 9.83 -19.53
C GLU A 115 -5.41 9.31 -18.10
N SER A 116 -6.41 8.45 -17.89
CA SER A 116 -6.66 7.79 -16.60
C SER A 116 -5.49 6.87 -16.19
N PHE A 117 -4.79 6.32 -17.18
CA PHE A 117 -3.60 5.49 -17.00
C PHE A 117 -2.32 6.31 -16.91
N ALA A 118 -2.30 7.56 -17.38
CA ALA A 118 -1.15 8.46 -17.21
C ALA A 118 -1.00 8.95 -15.75
N ALA A 119 -2.10 9.08 -15.01
CA ALA A 119 -2.06 9.36 -13.58
C ALA A 119 -1.39 8.17 -12.86
N ALA A 120 -0.15 8.36 -12.39
CA ALA A 120 0.59 7.35 -11.66
C ALA A 120 -0.27 6.82 -10.50
N ARG A 121 -0.77 5.57 -10.61
CA ARG A 121 -1.27 4.85 -9.42
C ARG A 121 -0.03 4.58 -8.60
N LYS A 122 0.30 5.51 -7.69
CA LYS A 122 1.28 5.25 -6.63
C LYS A 122 0.81 4.00 -5.90
N LYS A 123 1.73 3.11 -5.55
CA LYS A 123 1.40 2.01 -4.65
C LYS A 123 0.87 2.62 -3.35
N PRO A 124 -0.10 1.99 -2.65
CA PRO A 124 -0.62 2.50 -1.38
C PRO A 124 0.48 2.83 -0.35
N GLU A 125 1.59 2.07 -0.38
CA GLU A 125 2.77 2.31 0.46
C GLU A 125 3.47 3.66 0.19
N GLU A 126 3.33 4.21 -1.02
CA GLU A 126 3.96 5.47 -1.47
C GLU A 126 2.99 6.67 -1.43
N MET A 127 1.73 6.46 -1.02
CA MET A 127 0.71 7.51 -0.94
C MET A 127 0.89 8.40 0.29
N ASN A 128 0.71 9.71 0.12
CA ASN A 128 0.60 10.63 1.26
C ASN A 128 -0.77 10.44 1.99
N ALA A 129 -0.93 11.03 3.18
CA ALA A 129 -2.13 10.82 4.00
C ALA A 129 -3.44 11.26 3.30
N SER A 130 -3.42 12.34 2.51
CA SER A 130 -4.58 12.79 1.73
C SER A 130 -4.91 11.86 0.55
N GLU A 131 -3.89 11.37 -0.15
CA GLU A 131 -4.03 10.39 -1.25
C GLU A 131 -4.58 9.06 -0.72
N LEU A 132 -4.08 8.59 0.44
CA LEU A 132 -4.56 7.38 1.08
C LEU A 132 -6.02 7.49 1.53
N LYS A 133 -6.45 8.66 2.02
CA LYS A 133 -7.85 8.92 2.38
C LYS A 133 -8.79 8.87 1.17
N ALA A 134 -8.37 9.44 0.04
CA ALA A 134 -9.13 9.37 -1.21
C ALA A 134 -9.20 7.93 -1.75
N TYR A 135 -8.13 7.15 -1.57
CA TYR A 135 -8.08 5.73 -1.93
C TYR A 135 -9.02 4.88 -1.07
N ILE A 136 -9.03 5.06 0.25
CA ILE A 136 -9.96 4.37 1.17
C ILE A 136 -11.42 4.64 0.77
N ALA A 137 -11.78 5.91 0.56
CA ALA A 137 -13.13 6.29 0.15
C ALA A 137 -13.53 5.73 -1.23
N ARG A 138 -12.56 5.33 -2.04
CA ARG A 138 -12.81 4.64 -3.31
C ARG A 138 -13.02 3.14 -3.08
N LEU A 139 -12.17 2.48 -2.30
CA LEU A 139 -12.35 1.05 -1.96
C LEU A 139 -13.70 0.78 -1.28
N GLU A 140 -14.12 1.65 -0.36
CA GLU A 140 -15.41 1.52 0.34
C GLU A 140 -16.60 1.64 -0.63
N ARG A 141 -16.49 2.50 -1.65
CA ARG A 141 -17.52 2.62 -2.70
C ARG A 141 -17.54 1.44 -3.66
N GLU A 142 -16.39 0.78 -3.83
CA GLU A 142 -16.24 -0.44 -4.64
C GLU A 142 -16.58 -1.71 -3.83
N GLY A 143 -16.96 -1.59 -2.55
CA GLY A 143 -17.31 -2.72 -1.67
C GLY A 143 -16.12 -3.58 -1.24
N LEU A 144 -14.89 -3.08 -1.42
CA LEU A 144 -13.64 -3.78 -1.12
C LEU A 144 -13.17 -3.49 0.31
N ASP A 145 -12.54 -4.47 0.96
CA ASP A 145 -12.04 -4.33 2.33
C ASP A 145 -10.89 -3.31 2.42
N ALA A 146 -11.20 -2.15 3.00
CA ALA A 146 -10.26 -1.05 3.21
C ALA A 146 -9.62 -1.03 4.61
N THR A 147 -9.91 -2.02 5.47
CA THR A 147 -9.55 -2.02 6.90
C THR A 147 -8.06 -1.81 7.13
N ARG A 148 -7.21 -2.50 6.36
CA ARG A 148 -5.74 -2.38 6.44
C ARG A 148 -5.25 -0.97 6.14
N TYR A 149 -5.84 -0.30 5.14
CA TYR A 149 -5.46 1.06 4.74
C TYR A 149 -5.94 2.12 5.74
N ILE A 150 -7.08 1.88 6.41
CA ILE A 150 -7.58 2.72 7.50
C ILE A 150 -6.63 2.67 8.70
N VAL A 151 -6.10 1.48 9.04
CA VAL A 151 -5.10 1.31 10.10
C VAL A 151 -3.81 2.06 9.77
N ASP A 152 -3.29 1.93 8.53
CA ASP A 152 -2.10 2.64 8.07
C ASP A 152 -2.26 4.18 8.12
N LEU A 153 -3.46 4.68 7.79
CA LEU A 153 -3.77 6.11 7.88
C LEU A 153 -3.68 6.61 9.34
N HIS A 154 -4.28 5.88 10.28
CA HIS A 154 -4.23 6.23 11.71
C HIS A 154 -2.79 6.14 12.24
N PHE A 155 -2.02 5.13 11.81
CA PHE A 155 -0.62 4.99 12.21
C PHE A 155 0.23 6.17 11.72
N LYS A 156 -0.02 6.68 10.50
CA LYS A 156 0.63 7.89 9.97
C LYS A 156 0.34 9.14 10.81
N TYR A 157 -0.87 9.26 11.37
CA TYR A 157 -1.21 10.36 12.29
C TYR A 157 -0.58 10.19 13.69
N SER A 158 -0.42 8.95 14.16
CA SER A 158 0.20 8.66 15.45
C SER A 158 1.72 8.80 15.46
N PHE A 159 2.38 8.72 14.30
CA PHE A 159 3.85 8.80 14.18
C PHE A 159 4.51 10.00 14.89
N PRO A 160 4.03 11.26 14.75
CA PRO A 160 4.58 12.39 15.52
C PRO A 160 4.33 12.31 17.04
N LEU A 161 3.28 11.59 17.47
CA LEU A 161 2.94 11.41 18.88
C LEU A 161 3.84 10.36 19.57
N ILE A 162 4.32 9.37 18.82
CA ILE A 162 5.24 8.33 19.33
C ILE A 162 6.55 8.95 19.82
N ALA A 163 7.10 9.92 19.09
CA ALA A 163 8.32 10.63 19.50
C ALA A 163 8.12 11.41 20.81
N LEU A 164 6.97 12.08 20.97
CA LEU A 164 6.61 12.81 22.19
C LEU A 164 6.46 11.87 23.39
N MET A 165 5.83 10.70 23.21
CA MET A 165 5.67 9.72 24.29
C MET A 165 6.98 9.03 24.66
N MET A 166 7.84 8.72 23.69
CA MET A 166 9.17 8.18 23.97
C MET A 166 10.02 9.18 24.75
N ALA A 167 9.97 10.48 24.40
CA ALA A 167 10.62 11.52 25.18
C ALA A 167 10.04 11.63 26.60
N ALA A 168 8.71 11.62 26.74
CA ALA A 168 8.04 11.70 28.04
C ALA A 168 8.34 10.49 28.95
N LEU A 169 8.52 9.30 28.38
CA LEU A 169 8.95 8.10 29.13
C LEU A 169 10.43 8.14 29.49
N ALA A 170 11.28 8.70 28.63
CA ALA A 170 12.72 8.77 28.84
C ALA A 170 13.12 9.73 29.98
N VAL A 171 12.36 10.81 30.21
CA VAL A 171 12.65 11.80 31.26
C VAL A 171 12.65 11.20 32.68
N PRO A 172 11.56 10.58 33.19
CA PRO A 172 11.55 10.02 34.54
C PRO A 172 12.48 8.81 34.67
N PHE A 173 12.63 8.00 33.60
CA PHE A 173 13.50 6.83 33.61
C PHE A 173 14.99 7.20 33.63
N GLY A 174 15.37 8.21 32.85
CA GLY A 174 16.72 8.76 32.83
C GLY A 174 17.11 9.40 34.16
N ILE A 175 16.21 10.19 34.75
CA ILE A 175 16.46 10.85 36.05
C ILE A 175 16.59 9.82 37.18
N ARG A 176 15.75 8.77 37.21
CA ARG A 176 15.77 7.76 38.29
C ARG A 176 16.95 6.80 38.16
N THR A 177 17.27 6.34 36.95
CA THR A 177 18.32 5.32 36.75
C THR A 177 19.72 5.93 36.80
N ALA A 178 19.89 7.18 36.36
CA ALA A 178 21.16 7.91 36.50
C ALA A 178 21.58 8.09 37.97
N ARG A 179 20.63 8.11 38.90
CA ARG A 179 20.88 8.34 40.33
C ARG A 179 21.19 7.07 41.12
N GLN A 180 20.85 5.87 40.63
CA GLN A 180 21.00 4.60 41.36
C GLN A 180 21.97 3.58 40.73
N ALA A 181 22.16 3.58 39.40
CA ALA A 181 22.81 2.44 38.72
C ALA A 181 24.06 2.80 37.87
N GLY A 182 24.41 4.09 37.75
CA GLY A 182 25.49 4.55 36.89
C GLY A 182 25.10 4.63 35.40
N LEU A 183 25.89 5.40 34.64
CA LEU A 183 25.57 5.83 33.27
C LEU A 183 25.44 4.67 32.26
N ALA A 184 26.21 3.60 32.42
CA ALA A 184 26.14 2.43 31.55
C ALA A 184 24.87 1.59 31.79
N ALA A 185 24.47 1.42 33.05
CA ALA A 185 23.26 0.67 33.40
C ALA A 185 21.98 1.41 32.99
N SER A 186 21.98 2.76 33.06
CA SER A 186 20.84 3.57 32.62
C SER A 186 20.63 3.52 31.11
N VAL A 187 21.71 3.55 30.33
CA VAL A 187 21.65 3.38 28.86
C VAL A 187 21.16 1.98 28.51
N GLY A 188 21.70 0.93 29.16
CA GLY A 188 21.26 -0.45 28.94
C GLY A 188 19.76 -0.64 29.23
N ALA A 189 19.27 -0.11 30.36
CA ALA A 189 17.86 -0.16 30.71
C ALA A 189 16.97 0.59 29.70
N ALA A 190 17.40 1.77 29.22
CA ALA A 190 16.65 2.55 28.23
C ALA A 190 16.52 1.82 26.88
N VAL A 191 17.59 1.15 26.43
CA VAL A 191 17.57 0.35 25.19
C VAL A 191 16.60 -0.81 25.31
N VAL A 192 16.67 -1.57 26.41
CA VAL A 192 15.75 -2.70 26.67
C VAL A 192 14.30 -2.23 26.69
N LEU A 193 14.01 -1.10 27.34
CA LEU A 193 12.67 -0.51 27.36
C LEU A 193 12.18 -0.09 25.98
N GLY A 194 13.05 0.52 25.17
CA GLY A 194 12.73 0.88 23.79
C GLY A 194 12.37 -0.35 22.95
N ILE A 195 13.13 -1.44 23.09
CA ILE A 195 12.87 -2.71 22.40
C ILE A 195 11.53 -3.30 22.84
N VAL A 196 11.26 -3.36 24.15
CA VAL A 196 9.99 -3.88 24.67
C VAL A 196 8.81 -3.04 24.19
N ALA A 197 8.93 -1.71 24.21
CA ALA A 197 7.90 -0.83 23.69
C ALA A 197 7.64 -1.04 22.20
N TRP A 198 8.70 -1.21 21.41
CA TRP A 198 8.56 -1.49 19.99
C TRP A 198 7.91 -2.85 19.70
N LEU A 199 8.25 -3.89 20.47
CA LEU A 199 7.61 -5.20 20.36
C LEU A 199 6.12 -5.14 20.68
N VAL A 200 5.74 -4.42 21.76
CA VAL A 200 4.33 -4.22 22.11
C VAL A 200 3.61 -3.46 21.00
N LEU A 201 4.22 -2.41 20.43
CA LEU A 201 3.64 -1.69 19.29
C LEU A 201 3.37 -2.63 18.11
N ALA A 202 4.37 -3.42 17.74
CA ALA A 202 4.27 -4.35 16.63
C ALA A 202 3.16 -5.38 16.84
N LEU A 203 2.99 -5.88 18.07
CA LEU A 203 1.91 -6.80 18.42
C LEU A 203 0.53 -6.15 18.29
N PHE A 204 0.33 -4.94 18.80
CA PHE A 204 -0.95 -4.23 18.68
C PHE A 204 -1.32 -3.93 17.22
N VAL A 205 -0.33 -3.56 16.41
CA VAL A 205 -0.51 -3.36 14.96
C VAL A 205 -0.86 -4.67 14.27
N SER A 206 -0.15 -5.76 14.57
CA SER A 206 -0.41 -7.06 13.97
C SER A 206 -1.79 -7.60 14.33
N LEU A 207 -2.24 -7.41 15.58
CA LEU A 207 -3.57 -7.80 16.03
C LEU A 207 -4.67 -6.92 15.41
N GLY A 208 -4.39 -5.64 15.16
CA GLY A 208 -5.27 -4.75 14.42
C GLY A 208 -5.42 -5.13 12.95
N HIS A 209 -4.31 -5.48 12.29
CA HIS A 209 -4.33 -5.99 10.91
C HIS A 209 -5.09 -7.31 10.76
N SER A 210 -5.16 -8.11 11.83
CA SER A 210 -5.90 -9.37 11.84
C SER A 210 -7.40 -9.19 12.14
N GLY A 211 -7.87 -7.96 12.34
CA GLY A 211 -9.27 -7.65 12.64
C GLY A 211 -9.74 -8.03 14.05
N ILE A 212 -8.83 -8.49 14.93
CA ILE A 212 -9.16 -8.93 16.29
C ILE A 212 -9.47 -7.73 17.19
N PHE A 213 -8.75 -6.61 16.99
CA PHE A 213 -9.02 -5.37 17.71
C PHE A 213 -9.57 -4.27 16.80
N PRO A 214 -10.50 -3.44 17.30
CA PRO A 214 -10.92 -2.22 16.61
C PRO A 214 -9.71 -1.34 16.30
N PRO A 215 -9.65 -0.67 15.13
CA PRO A 215 -8.51 0.17 14.71
C PRO A 215 -8.08 1.20 15.76
N VAL A 216 -9.05 1.73 16.51
CA VAL A 216 -8.81 2.66 17.61
C VAL A 216 -8.05 1.99 18.76
N VAL A 217 -8.41 0.76 19.14
CA VAL A 217 -7.72 0.03 20.21
C VAL A 217 -6.32 -0.40 19.78
N SER A 218 -6.15 -0.78 18.51
CA SER A 218 -4.82 -1.11 17.96
C SER A 218 -3.89 0.09 17.91
N ALA A 219 -4.40 1.28 17.57
CA ALA A 219 -3.60 2.50 17.50
C ALA A 219 -3.34 3.14 18.87
N TRP A 220 -4.29 3.05 19.80
CA TRP A 220 -4.22 3.77 21.09
C TRP A 220 -3.90 2.87 22.28
N GLY A 221 -4.08 1.55 22.16
CA GLY A 221 -3.89 0.59 23.26
C GLY A 221 -2.49 0.61 23.84
N MET A 222 -1.46 0.72 22.99
CA MET A 222 -0.09 0.89 23.46
C MET A 222 0.07 2.16 24.29
N HIS A 223 -0.47 3.29 23.83
CA HIS A 223 -0.37 4.57 24.53
C HIS A 223 -1.07 4.53 25.89
N CYS A 224 -2.22 3.86 25.99
CA CYS A 224 -2.91 3.65 27.26
C CYS A 224 -2.09 2.79 28.23
N ILE A 225 -1.46 1.71 27.77
CA ILE A 225 -0.64 0.82 28.62
C ILE A 225 0.61 1.56 29.11
N PHE A 226 1.33 2.24 28.22
CA PHE A 226 2.54 2.99 28.61
C PHE A 226 2.22 4.23 29.45
N GLY A 227 1.11 4.92 29.15
CA GLY A 227 0.61 6.02 29.96
C GLY A 227 0.22 5.57 31.37
N ALA A 228 -0.49 4.45 31.50
CA ALA A 228 -0.84 3.87 32.80
C ALA A 228 0.42 3.43 33.58
N ALA A 229 1.39 2.80 32.90
CA ALA A 229 2.66 2.42 33.52
C ALA A 229 3.43 3.65 34.03
N ALA A 230 3.46 4.74 33.26
CA ALA A 230 4.12 5.99 33.65
C ALA A 230 3.44 6.63 34.88
N VAL A 231 2.12 6.67 34.92
CA VAL A 231 1.35 7.19 36.06
C VAL A 231 1.58 6.35 37.32
N VAL A 232 1.55 5.02 37.20
CA VAL A 232 1.83 4.11 38.32
C VAL A 232 3.25 4.28 38.84
N MET A 233 4.22 4.47 37.95
CA MET A 233 5.61 4.67 38.32
C MET A 233 5.82 6.04 39.03
N TRP A 234 5.08 7.06 38.61
CA TRP A 234 5.09 8.39 39.24
C TRP A 234 4.49 8.35 40.66
N ILE A 235 3.36 7.65 40.84
CA ILE A 235 2.70 7.51 42.15
C ILE A 235 3.55 6.68 43.12
N ARG A 236 4.34 5.72 42.62
CA ARG A 236 5.27 4.91 43.42
C ARG A 236 6.64 5.56 43.67
N MET A 237 6.85 6.82 43.29
CA MET A 237 8.06 7.56 43.63
C MET A 237 7.87 8.20 45.01
N PRO A 238 8.54 7.72 46.08
CA PRO A 238 8.51 8.40 47.36
C PRO A 238 9.20 9.75 47.19
N SER A 239 8.54 10.81 47.66
CA SER A 239 9.12 12.15 47.83
C SER A 239 10.32 12.13 48.78
#